data_AF-A0A167LGW1-F1
#
_entry.id   AF-A0A167LGW1-F1
#
_cell.length_a   1.000
_cell.length_b   1.000
_cell.length_c   1.000
_cell.angle_alpha   90.00
_cell.angle_beta   90.00
_cell.angle_gamma   90.00
#
_symmetry.space_group_name_H-M   'P 1'
#
loop_
_entity.id
_entity.type
_entity.pdbx_description
1 polymer ?
#
loop_
_entity_poly.entity_id
_entity_poly.type
_entity_poly.pdbx_seq_one_letter_code
_entity_poly.pdbx_strand_id
1 'polypeptide(L)'
;MVPKPSLTLAFALSATLTTARSVEKRITGGEEAGEGEFPSMISFQASRHYCGGVLLDSTTVLTAAHCGRDDTSHNKDNVVRVGTTTWESGGVVSGYVKATVAPFDFPKAEKPAYWANDVKIWKLLTAIEESDKIKYAKLPEEGSDPAPNSTAIAVGWGVQGARSHLSGRPVSKLHKVTLPVHDRQVCIDADPEAAGRDSIVCAGGEGRSVCLYDSGGPLFDAATGTLIGLTSWGPKDKNGNHCDQAPAVFTRVGSFIPWIKANLGVGVGQLPAPEEMWIRNATSQMGMHCTRFMHQDPDGACKEASGECLKEMPQDTPKTELLQCVDRKEACAGQKGEPAKHSQCIEKAKVCVKEKDIWIGNIEEIQECALKDL
;
A
#
# COMPACT_ATOMS: atom_id res chain seq x y z
N MET A 1 -43.85 -35.10 -75.59
CA MET A 1 -42.45 -35.46 -75.27
C MET A 1 -42.00 -34.63 -74.08
N VAL A 2 -41.17 -35.18 -73.18
CA VAL A 2 -40.81 -34.54 -71.90
C VAL A 2 -39.62 -33.58 -72.09
N PRO A 3 -39.68 -32.33 -71.59
CA PRO A 3 -38.52 -31.44 -71.57
C PRO A 3 -37.51 -31.87 -70.50
N LYS A 4 -36.20 -31.82 -70.81
CA LYS A 4 -35.14 -32.10 -69.84
C LYS A 4 -35.04 -30.95 -68.81
N PRO A 5 -34.96 -31.23 -67.50
CA PRO A 5 -34.58 -30.22 -66.53
C PRO A 5 -33.06 -29.96 -66.61
N SER A 6 -32.66 -28.73 -66.93
CA SER A 6 -31.27 -28.28 -66.76
C SER A 6 -31.03 -28.01 -65.27
N LEU A 7 -30.06 -28.69 -64.66
CA LEU A 7 -29.75 -28.56 -63.24
C LEU A 7 -28.81 -27.37 -63.00
N THR A 8 -29.38 -26.18 -62.76
CA THR A 8 -28.59 -24.97 -62.46
C THR A 8 -28.06 -25.00 -61.03
N LEU A 9 -26.75 -25.22 -60.87
CA LEU A 9 -26.09 -25.34 -59.56
C LEU A 9 -25.86 -23.96 -58.92
N ALA A 10 -26.79 -23.54 -58.05
CA ALA A 10 -26.69 -22.27 -57.34
C ALA A 10 -25.68 -22.34 -56.17
N PHE A 11 -24.45 -21.85 -56.40
CA PHE A 11 -23.48 -21.63 -55.33
C PHE A 11 -23.88 -20.43 -54.46
N ALA A 12 -24.56 -20.71 -53.35
CA ALA A 12 -24.84 -19.73 -52.31
C ALA A 12 -23.56 -19.42 -51.51
N LEU A 13 -22.80 -18.41 -51.95
CA LEU A 13 -21.58 -17.97 -51.27
C LEU A 13 -21.93 -17.20 -49.98
N SER A 14 -22.21 -17.94 -48.91
CA SER A 14 -22.55 -17.37 -47.60
C SER A 14 -21.35 -16.67 -46.97
N ALA A 15 -21.29 -15.35 -47.10
CA ALA A 15 -20.23 -14.52 -46.55
C ALA A 15 -20.37 -14.38 -45.02
N THR A 16 -19.82 -15.34 -44.27
CA THR A 16 -19.76 -15.27 -42.81
C THR A 16 -18.80 -14.16 -42.37
N LEU A 17 -19.34 -12.99 -42.00
CA LEU A 17 -18.60 -11.97 -41.25
C LEU A 17 -18.31 -12.46 -39.83
N THR A 18 -17.31 -13.33 -39.69
CA THR A 18 -16.73 -13.69 -38.40
C THR A 18 -15.87 -12.55 -37.88
N THR A 19 -16.50 -11.50 -37.35
CA THR A 19 -15.83 -10.50 -36.51
C THR A 19 -15.48 -11.10 -35.15
N ALA A 20 -14.64 -12.14 -35.17
CA ALA A 20 -14.08 -12.80 -33.99
C ALA A 20 -13.04 -11.90 -33.32
N ARG A 21 -13.51 -10.78 -32.76
CA ARG A 21 -12.69 -9.92 -31.92
C ARG A 21 -12.44 -10.67 -30.61
N SER A 22 -11.32 -11.38 -30.54
CA SER A 22 -10.90 -12.14 -29.37
C SER A 22 -10.94 -11.23 -28.14
N VAL A 23 -11.76 -11.62 -27.16
CA VAL A 23 -12.00 -10.82 -25.96
C VAL A 23 -10.76 -10.91 -25.07
N GLU A 24 -9.84 -9.96 -25.24
CA GLU A 24 -8.77 -9.73 -24.27
C GLU A 24 -9.39 -9.28 -22.95
N LYS A 25 -9.52 -10.21 -22.00
CA LYS A 25 -9.97 -9.91 -20.64
C LYS A 25 -8.99 -10.47 -19.60
N ARG A 26 -8.77 -9.64 -18.58
CA ARG A 26 -7.60 -9.51 -17.71
C ARG A 26 -8.13 -8.87 -16.41
N ILE A 27 -8.01 -9.33 -15.16
CA ILE A 27 -7.59 -10.59 -14.52
C ILE A 27 -8.15 -11.82 -15.27
N THR A 28 -7.92 -13.08 -14.86
CA THR A 28 -8.60 -14.22 -15.52
C THR A 28 -10.12 -13.94 -15.58
N GLY A 29 -10.65 -13.73 -16.80
CA GLY A 29 -12.03 -13.29 -17.06
C GLY A 29 -12.44 -11.86 -16.64
N GLY A 30 -11.52 -11.02 -16.15
CA GLY A 30 -11.78 -9.65 -15.64
C GLY A 30 -11.63 -8.50 -16.64
N GLU A 31 -11.68 -7.25 -16.18
CA GLU A 31 -11.46 -6.05 -17.01
C GLU A 31 -10.76 -4.91 -16.24
N GLU A 32 -10.27 -3.87 -16.94
CA GLU A 32 -9.68 -2.68 -16.30
C GLU A 32 -10.70 -1.93 -15.43
N ALA A 33 -10.25 -1.43 -14.28
CA ALA A 33 -11.04 -0.63 -13.35
C ALA A 33 -10.96 0.88 -13.68
N GLY A 34 -12.08 1.59 -13.52
CA GLY A 34 -12.15 3.04 -13.72
C GLY A 34 -11.36 3.82 -12.68
N GLU A 35 -10.88 5.03 -13.04
CA GLU A 35 -10.31 5.93 -12.05
C GLU A 35 -11.34 6.32 -10.99
N GLY A 36 -11.00 6.10 -9.71
CA GLY A 36 -11.90 6.32 -8.59
C GLY A 36 -12.96 5.23 -8.37
N GLU A 37 -12.99 4.15 -9.17
CA GLU A 37 -14.01 3.07 -9.02
C GLU A 37 -13.84 2.30 -7.70
N PHE A 38 -12.59 2.08 -7.25
CA PHE A 38 -12.27 1.44 -5.97
C PHE A 38 -11.40 2.38 -5.12
N PRO A 39 -12.01 3.43 -4.53
CA PRO A 39 -11.28 4.55 -3.93
C PRO A 39 -10.57 4.20 -2.60
N SER A 40 -10.85 3.03 -2.02
CA SER A 40 -10.15 2.51 -0.83
C SER A 40 -8.97 1.57 -1.16
N MET A 41 -8.71 1.31 -2.45
CA MET A 41 -7.71 0.33 -2.89
C MET A 41 -6.28 0.75 -2.55
N ILE A 42 -5.53 -0.13 -1.89
CA ILE A 42 -4.11 0.03 -1.57
C ILE A 42 -3.24 -0.81 -2.49
N SER A 43 -2.17 -0.21 -2.98
CA SER A 43 -1.02 -0.91 -3.55
C SER A 43 0.11 -0.94 -2.52
N PHE A 44 0.48 -2.11 -1.98
CA PHE A 44 1.73 -2.27 -1.24
C PHE A 44 2.89 -2.38 -2.22
N GLN A 45 3.93 -1.57 -1.98
CA GLN A 45 5.06 -1.40 -2.88
C GLN A 45 6.40 -1.60 -2.15
N ALA A 46 7.33 -2.22 -2.87
CA ALA A 46 8.77 -2.14 -2.64
C ALA A 46 9.36 -1.55 -3.94
N SER A 47 10.34 -2.20 -4.57
CA SER A 47 10.75 -1.91 -5.95
C SER A 47 9.67 -2.16 -7.02
N ARG A 48 8.53 -2.76 -6.64
CA ARG A 48 7.28 -2.84 -7.41
C ARG A 48 6.08 -3.09 -6.50
N HIS A 49 4.87 -3.02 -7.03
CA HIS A 49 3.68 -3.59 -6.39
C HIS A 49 3.87 -5.09 -6.09
N TYR A 50 3.45 -5.54 -4.89
CA TYR A 50 3.53 -6.95 -4.49
C TYR A 50 2.30 -7.52 -3.77
N CYS A 51 1.46 -6.67 -3.16
CA CYS A 51 0.20 -7.04 -2.52
C CYS A 51 -0.82 -5.91 -2.64
N GLY A 52 -2.10 -6.25 -2.68
CA GLY A 52 -3.21 -5.33 -2.43
C GLY A 52 -3.45 -5.07 -0.93
N GLY A 53 -4.44 -4.22 -0.67
CA GLY A 53 -4.94 -3.89 0.67
C GLY A 53 -6.08 -2.88 0.58
N VAL A 54 -6.56 -2.42 1.73
CA VAL A 54 -7.73 -1.54 1.82
C VAL A 54 -7.57 -0.48 2.91
N LEU A 55 -7.85 0.79 2.59
CA LEU A 55 -7.86 1.89 3.56
C LEU A 55 -9.14 1.85 4.41
N LEU A 56 -9.01 1.82 5.74
CA LEU A 56 -10.15 1.79 6.69
C LEU A 56 -10.40 3.12 7.41
N ASP A 57 -9.35 3.92 7.58
CA ASP A 57 -9.34 5.31 8.02
C ASP A 57 -8.03 5.96 7.53
N SER A 58 -7.81 7.25 7.76
CA SER A 58 -6.63 7.95 7.22
C SER A 58 -5.28 7.39 7.67
N THR A 59 -5.24 6.57 8.72
CA THR A 59 -4.01 5.98 9.28
C THR A 59 -3.97 4.45 9.23
N THR A 60 -5.04 3.77 8.80
CA THR A 60 -5.21 2.32 8.94
C THR A 60 -5.43 1.62 7.62
N VAL A 61 -4.53 0.69 7.29
CA VAL A 61 -4.67 -0.22 6.15
C VAL A 61 -4.90 -1.65 6.62
N LEU A 62 -5.87 -2.34 6.02
CA LEU A 62 -6.12 -3.76 6.16
C LEU A 62 -5.54 -4.52 4.96
N THR A 63 -4.91 -5.68 5.19
CA THR A 63 -4.39 -6.58 4.15
C THR A 63 -4.24 -8.00 4.72
N ALA A 64 -3.77 -8.95 3.93
CA ALA A 64 -3.45 -10.30 4.38
C ALA A 64 -2.26 -10.30 5.37
N ALA A 65 -2.17 -11.27 6.27
CA ALA A 65 -1.07 -11.36 7.22
C ALA A 65 0.26 -11.74 6.55
N HIS A 66 0.20 -12.53 5.47
CA HIS A 66 1.36 -12.81 4.60
C HIS A 66 1.80 -11.59 3.74
N CYS A 67 1.02 -10.51 3.70
CA CYS A 67 1.33 -9.29 2.97
C CYS A 67 1.98 -8.21 3.85
N GLY A 68 2.92 -7.48 3.27
CA GLY A 68 3.70 -6.46 3.98
C GLY A 68 4.89 -7.08 4.72
N ARG A 69 6.08 -6.51 4.51
CA ARG A 69 7.31 -6.92 5.18
C ARG A 69 7.31 -6.38 6.61
N ASP A 70 7.39 -7.27 7.60
CA ASP A 70 7.43 -6.91 9.03
C ASP A 70 8.75 -6.25 9.47
N ASP A 71 9.72 -6.15 8.56
CA ASP A 71 10.86 -5.22 8.66
C ASP A 71 10.36 -3.77 8.59
N THR A 72 10.15 -3.19 9.78
CA THR A 72 9.79 -1.78 9.99
C THR A 72 11.01 -0.84 10.02
N SER A 73 12.21 -1.32 9.69
CA SER A 73 13.29 -0.39 9.36
C SER A 73 12.85 0.50 8.19
N HIS A 74 13.17 1.79 8.24
CA HIS A 74 12.63 2.79 7.31
C HIS A 74 13.32 2.75 5.93
N ASN A 75 13.34 1.57 5.30
CA ASN A 75 13.66 1.43 3.89
C ASN A 75 12.63 2.23 3.08
N LYS A 76 13.13 3.24 2.35
CA LYS A 76 12.33 4.20 1.58
C LYS A 76 11.50 3.56 0.45
N ASP A 77 11.84 2.32 0.06
CA ASP A 77 11.09 1.54 -0.92
C ASP A 77 9.78 0.97 -0.36
N ASN A 78 9.71 0.67 0.95
CA ASN A 78 8.56 0.01 1.59
C ASN A 78 7.42 1.01 1.86
N VAL A 79 6.46 1.11 0.94
CA VAL A 79 5.35 2.09 1.01
C VAL A 79 4.00 1.50 0.61
N VAL A 80 2.92 2.20 0.96
CA VAL A 80 1.60 2.06 0.35
C VAL A 80 1.32 3.20 -0.61
N ARG A 81 0.54 2.92 -1.67
CA ARG A 81 0.00 3.93 -2.61
C ARG A 81 -1.52 3.80 -2.73
N VAL A 82 -2.22 4.93 -2.77
CA VAL A 82 -3.69 5.04 -2.73
C VAL A 82 -4.19 6.07 -3.75
N GLY A 83 -5.41 5.93 -4.26
CA GLY A 83 -6.05 6.96 -5.11
C GLY A 83 -5.56 7.01 -6.56
N THR A 84 -5.07 5.89 -7.09
CA THR A 84 -4.67 5.73 -8.49
C THR A 84 -4.99 4.31 -8.97
N THR A 85 -5.34 4.16 -10.26
CA THR A 85 -5.43 2.85 -10.92
C THR A 85 -4.09 2.40 -11.49
N THR A 86 -3.04 3.24 -11.48
CA THR A 86 -1.72 2.90 -12.02
C THR A 86 -0.77 2.71 -10.85
N TRP A 87 -0.27 1.51 -10.58
CA TRP A 87 0.56 1.32 -9.38
C TRP A 87 1.91 2.04 -9.48
N GLU A 88 2.43 2.25 -10.68
CA GLU A 88 3.68 2.97 -10.91
C GLU A 88 3.59 4.49 -10.66
N SER A 89 2.40 5.10 -10.70
CA SER A 89 2.28 6.56 -10.77
C SER A 89 0.97 7.16 -10.25
N GLY A 90 1.03 8.43 -9.87
CA GLY A 90 -0.10 9.16 -9.27
C GLY A 90 -0.46 8.66 -7.86
N GLY A 91 -1.59 9.15 -7.36
CA GLY A 91 -2.07 8.84 -6.01
C GLY A 91 -1.24 9.47 -4.89
N VAL A 92 -1.61 9.15 -3.65
CA VAL A 92 -0.87 9.52 -2.42
C VAL A 92 -0.03 8.33 -1.97
N VAL A 93 1.14 8.60 -1.38
CA VAL A 93 2.09 7.58 -0.90
C VAL A 93 2.39 7.82 0.59
N SER A 94 2.43 6.75 1.38
CA SER A 94 2.92 6.77 2.76
C SER A 94 3.78 5.56 3.07
N GLY A 95 4.78 5.71 3.94
CA GLY A 95 5.37 4.57 4.65
C GLY A 95 4.41 4.00 5.71
N TYR A 96 4.86 2.99 6.44
CA TYR A 96 4.12 2.39 7.55
C TYR A 96 5.03 2.15 8.77
N VAL A 97 4.45 2.15 9.98
CA VAL A 97 5.18 2.21 11.26
C VAL A 97 4.88 1.08 12.24
N LYS A 98 3.73 0.42 12.12
CA LYS A 98 3.31 -0.67 13.03
C LYS A 98 2.48 -1.70 12.26
N ALA A 99 2.91 -2.95 12.31
CA ALA A 99 2.11 -4.11 11.93
C ALA A 99 1.34 -4.64 13.15
N THR A 100 0.15 -5.20 12.95
CA THR A 100 -0.54 -6.02 13.95
C THR A 100 -1.36 -7.09 13.22
N VAL A 101 -1.01 -8.36 13.43
CA VAL A 101 -1.76 -9.54 12.92
C VAL A 101 -2.93 -9.81 13.85
N ALA A 102 -4.04 -10.34 13.32
CA ALA A 102 -5.14 -10.79 14.18
C ALA A 102 -4.72 -11.95 15.11
N PRO A 103 -5.22 -12.00 16.36
CA PRO A 103 -4.98 -13.15 17.21
C PRO A 103 -5.59 -14.43 16.61
N PHE A 104 -5.00 -15.57 16.95
CA PHE A 104 -5.54 -16.89 16.64
C PHE A 104 -5.28 -17.84 17.81
N ASP A 105 -6.22 -18.74 18.03
CA ASP A 105 -6.18 -19.72 19.11
C ASP A 105 -6.13 -21.13 18.50
N PHE A 106 -4.94 -21.74 18.58
CA PHE A 106 -4.68 -23.10 18.10
C PHE A 106 -3.76 -23.82 19.07
N PRO A 107 -3.86 -25.15 19.19
CA PRO A 107 -2.79 -25.96 19.73
C PRO A 107 -1.50 -25.68 18.94
N LYS A 108 -0.47 -25.13 19.60
CA LYS A 108 0.82 -24.82 18.96
C LYS A 108 1.53 -26.09 18.48
N ALA A 109 1.41 -26.38 17.19
CA ALA A 109 2.30 -27.28 16.46
C ALA A 109 2.42 -26.85 14.99
N GLU A 110 3.64 -26.94 14.45
CA GLU A 110 4.00 -27.02 13.02
C GLU A 110 3.63 -25.87 12.04
N LYS A 111 2.56 -25.10 12.25
CA LYS A 111 2.04 -24.13 11.27
C LYS A 111 2.22 -22.65 11.71
N PRO A 112 2.67 -21.72 10.82
CA PRO A 112 2.84 -20.30 11.14
C PRO A 112 1.53 -19.57 11.51
N ALA A 113 1.61 -18.45 12.23
CA ALA A 113 0.41 -17.72 12.70
C ALA A 113 -0.53 -17.24 11.57
N TYR A 114 0.03 -16.84 10.42
CA TYR A 114 -0.75 -16.42 9.25
C TYR A 114 -1.40 -17.59 8.49
N TRP A 115 -1.07 -18.84 8.79
CA TRP A 115 -1.68 -20.01 8.12
C TRP A 115 -3.10 -20.34 8.58
N ALA A 116 -3.69 -19.56 9.50
CA ALA A 116 -5.07 -19.72 9.93
C ALA A 116 -5.92 -18.46 9.77
N ASN A 117 -5.50 -17.35 10.39
CA ASN A 117 -6.15 -16.05 10.29
C ASN A 117 -5.25 -15.10 9.48
N ASP A 118 -5.37 -15.16 8.16
CA ASP A 118 -4.53 -14.39 7.23
C ASP A 118 -5.03 -12.94 7.07
N VAL A 119 -4.93 -12.16 8.15
CA VAL A 119 -5.29 -10.73 8.17
C VAL A 119 -4.36 -9.92 9.10
N LYS A 120 -3.89 -8.77 8.61
CA LYS A 120 -2.99 -7.84 9.29
C LYS A 120 -3.41 -6.40 9.04
N ILE A 121 -3.30 -5.59 10.09
CA ILE A 121 -3.44 -4.14 10.03
C ILE A 121 -2.05 -3.51 10.00
N TRP A 122 -1.89 -2.52 9.13
CA TRP A 122 -0.76 -1.61 9.07
C TRP A 122 -1.19 -0.21 9.50
N LYS A 123 -0.38 0.43 10.35
CA LYS A 123 -0.48 1.86 10.64
C LYS A 123 0.45 2.66 9.75
N LEU A 124 -0.08 3.69 9.12
CA LEU A 124 0.66 4.56 8.21
C LEU A 124 1.57 5.53 8.98
N LEU A 125 2.67 5.94 8.33
CA LEU A 125 3.57 6.99 8.80
C LEU A 125 2.95 8.39 8.66
N THR A 126 2.15 8.59 7.60
CA THR A 126 1.48 9.84 7.27
C THR A 126 0.00 9.55 7.04
N ALA A 127 -0.88 10.42 7.53
CA ALA A 127 -2.31 10.31 7.26
C ALA A 127 -2.63 10.53 5.77
N ILE A 128 -3.55 9.72 5.22
CA ILE A 128 -4.06 9.82 3.85
C ILE A 128 -5.55 10.11 3.94
N GLU A 129 -5.92 11.38 3.85
CA GLU A 129 -7.30 11.84 3.95
C GLU A 129 -8.12 11.58 2.69
N GLU A 130 -9.45 11.62 2.82
CA GLU A 130 -10.37 11.42 1.71
C GLU A 130 -10.28 12.51 0.63
N SER A 131 -10.59 12.12 -0.62
CA SER A 131 -10.69 13.00 -1.79
C SER A 131 -11.66 12.42 -2.82
N ASP A 132 -11.77 13.01 -4.00
CA ASP A 132 -12.58 12.47 -5.11
C ASP A 132 -12.10 11.09 -5.60
N LYS A 133 -10.86 10.68 -5.27
CA LYS A 133 -10.27 9.39 -5.64
C LYS A 133 -9.87 8.52 -4.45
N ILE A 134 -10.04 8.99 -3.21
CA ILE A 134 -9.67 8.29 -1.98
C ILE A 134 -10.84 8.30 -1.01
N LYS A 135 -11.28 7.11 -0.57
CA LYS A 135 -12.34 6.93 0.43
C LYS A 135 -12.02 5.76 1.35
N TYR A 136 -12.58 5.76 2.55
CA TYR A 136 -12.44 4.63 3.46
C TYR A 136 -13.42 3.49 3.10
N ALA A 137 -13.00 2.24 3.30
CA ALA A 137 -13.82 1.09 2.94
C ALA A 137 -14.99 0.89 3.90
N LYS A 138 -16.16 0.62 3.32
CA LYS A 138 -17.35 0.19 4.05
C LYS A 138 -17.12 -1.20 4.64
N LEU A 139 -16.89 -1.25 5.95
CA LEU A 139 -16.80 -2.50 6.71
C LEU A 139 -18.18 -3.19 6.82
N PRO A 140 -18.23 -4.54 6.82
CA PRO A 140 -19.44 -5.31 7.03
C PRO A 140 -19.87 -5.35 8.50
N GLU A 141 -21.04 -5.95 8.74
CA GLU A 141 -21.53 -6.24 10.08
C GLU A 141 -20.69 -7.32 10.78
N GLU A 142 -20.78 -7.34 12.11
CA GLU A 142 -20.02 -8.27 12.94
C GLU A 142 -20.50 -9.71 12.77
N GLY A 143 -19.57 -10.63 12.51
CA GLY A 143 -19.89 -12.04 12.26
C GLY A 143 -20.54 -12.34 10.89
N SER A 144 -20.81 -11.31 10.05
CA SER A 144 -21.52 -11.46 8.78
C SER A 144 -20.86 -12.48 7.85
N ASP A 145 -21.67 -13.25 7.13
CA ASP A 145 -21.19 -14.26 6.17
C ASP A 145 -21.79 -14.01 4.77
N PRO A 146 -20.98 -13.85 3.71
CA PRO A 146 -21.48 -13.72 2.33
C PRO A 146 -22.24 -14.97 1.92
N ALA A 147 -23.48 -14.81 1.45
CA ALA A 147 -24.33 -15.93 1.07
C ALA A 147 -23.73 -16.68 -0.15
N PRO A 148 -23.73 -18.03 -0.16
CA PRO A 148 -23.45 -18.80 -1.37
C PRO A 148 -24.36 -18.38 -2.53
N ASN A 149 -23.83 -18.36 -3.75
CA ASN A 149 -24.45 -17.84 -4.97
C ASN A 149 -24.66 -16.30 -5.00
N SER A 150 -24.20 -15.56 -3.99
CA SER A 150 -24.03 -14.10 -4.13
C SER A 150 -22.88 -13.76 -5.07
N THR A 151 -22.81 -12.50 -5.48
CA THR A 151 -21.80 -12.01 -6.44
C THR A 151 -20.88 -11.01 -5.77
N ALA A 152 -19.58 -11.19 -5.95
CA ALA A 152 -18.53 -10.34 -5.42
C ALA A 152 -17.65 -9.77 -6.54
N ILE A 153 -16.88 -8.72 -6.22
CA ILE A 153 -15.88 -8.11 -7.09
C ILE A 153 -14.53 -8.16 -6.39
N ALA A 154 -13.58 -8.90 -6.96
CA ALA A 154 -12.18 -8.87 -6.54
C ALA A 154 -11.40 -7.85 -7.38
N VAL A 155 -10.46 -7.14 -6.75
CA VAL A 155 -9.79 -5.97 -7.33
C VAL A 155 -8.29 -6.01 -7.06
N GLY A 156 -7.46 -5.80 -8.09
CA GLY A 156 -6.01 -5.90 -7.96
C GLY A 156 -5.20 -5.63 -9.23
N TRP A 157 -3.89 -5.82 -9.11
CA TRP A 157 -2.89 -5.63 -10.18
C TRP A 157 -2.17 -6.94 -10.53
N GLY A 158 -2.79 -8.10 -10.27
CA GLY A 158 -2.16 -9.42 -10.36
C GLY A 158 -1.63 -9.84 -11.73
N VAL A 159 -1.00 -11.02 -11.81
CA VAL A 159 -0.75 -11.66 -13.11
C VAL A 159 -2.08 -12.08 -13.73
N GLN A 160 -2.24 -11.85 -15.04
CA GLN A 160 -3.53 -12.04 -15.73
C GLN A 160 -3.57 -13.38 -16.46
N GLY A 161 -4.71 -14.08 -16.41
CA GLY A 161 -4.92 -15.36 -17.08
C GLY A 161 -4.27 -16.56 -16.38
N ALA A 162 -4.79 -17.76 -16.65
CA ALA A 162 -4.40 -19.04 -16.07
C ALA A 162 -2.87 -19.30 -16.10
N ARG A 163 -2.34 -19.95 -15.06
CA ARG A 163 -0.89 -20.17 -14.89
C ARG A 163 -0.54 -21.58 -14.42
N SER A 164 0.20 -22.35 -15.22
CA SER A 164 0.80 -23.62 -14.77
C SER A 164 1.83 -23.44 -13.63
N HIS A 165 2.46 -22.27 -13.55
CA HIS A 165 3.39 -21.86 -12.49
C HIS A 165 3.17 -20.39 -12.11
N LEU A 166 3.21 -20.06 -10.82
CA LEU A 166 3.09 -18.68 -10.32
C LEU A 166 4.34 -17.85 -10.66
N SER A 167 4.39 -17.31 -11.88
CA SER A 167 5.43 -16.40 -12.34
C SER A 167 4.88 -15.27 -13.22
N GLY A 168 5.56 -14.13 -13.19
CA GLY A 168 5.19 -12.93 -13.95
C GLY A 168 5.48 -11.64 -13.20
N ARG A 169 4.94 -10.53 -13.73
CA ARG A 169 4.95 -9.20 -13.13
C ARG A 169 3.50 -8.73 -12.95
N PRO A 170 3.22 -7.85 -11.96
CA PRO A 170 1.90 -7.22 -11.88
C PRO A 170 1.63 -6.39 -13.14
N VAL A 171 0.36 -6.20 -13.48
CA VAL A 171 -0.06 -5.28 -14.53
C VAL A 171 -0.07 -3.84 -14.00
N SER A 172 0.26 -2.87 -14.86
CA SER A 172 0.32 -1.45 -14.49
C SER A 172 -1.04 -0.90 -14.07
N LYS A 173 -2.10 -1.21 -14.83
CA LYS A 173 -3.47 -0.79 -14.58
C LYS A 173 -4.17 -1.73 -13.61
N LEU A 174 -5.01 -1.15 -12.74
CA LEU A 174 -5.88 -1.85 -11.81
C LEU A 174 -6.97 -2.56 -12.62
N HIS A 175 -7.25 -3.81 -12.26
CA HIS A 175 -8.31 -4.59 -12.87
C HIS A 175 -9.28 -5.09 -11.80
N LYS A 176 -10.50 -5.41 -12.24
CA LYS A 176 -11.58 -5.98 -11.45
C LYS A 176 -12.06 -7.28 -12.09
N VAL A 177 -12.54 -8.21 -11.28
CA VAL A 177 -13.20 -9.43 -11.76
C VAL A 177 -14.42 -9.76 -10.90
N THR A 178 -15.53 -10.02 -11.56
CA THR A 178 -16.77 -10.48 -10.93
C THR A 178 -16.67 -11.97 -10.64
N LEU A 179 -16.80 -12.35 -9.37
CA LEU A 179 -16.69 -13.72 -8.88
C LEU A 179 -18.01 -14.19 -8.24
N PRO A 180 -18.50 -15.40 -8.54
CA PRO A 180 -19.51 -16.04 -7.71
C PRO A 180 -18.92 -16.39 -6.34
N VAL A 181 -19.69 -16.22 -5.28
CA VAL A 181 -19.40 -16.74 -3.93
C VAL A 181 -19.94 -18.15 -3.81
N HIS A 182 -19.16 -19.06 -3.22
CA HIS A 182 -19.52 -20.47 -3.05
C HIS A 182 -19.61 -20.86 -1.58
N ASP A 183 -20.31 -21.95 -1.30
CA ASP A 183 -20.16 -22.69 -0.04
C ASP A 183 -18.69 -23.05 0.23
N ARG A 184 -18.27 -23.00 1.50
CA ARG A 184 -16.89 -23.32 1.90
C ARG A 184 -16.45 -24.70 1.43
N GLN A 185 -17.39 -25.66 1.33
CA GLN A 185 -17.12 -27.01 0.84
C GLN A 185 -16.48 -27.04 -0.55
N VAL A 186 -16.83 -26.11 -1.45
CA VAL A 186 -16.24 -26.05 -2.81
C VAL A 186 -14.74 -25.73 -2.76
N CYS A 187 -14.30 -24.93 -1.78
CA CYS A 187 -12.89 -24.70 -1.52
C CYS A 187 -12.23 -25.83 -0.74
N ILE A 188 -12.93 -26.53 0.15
CA ILE A 188 -12.43 -27.72 0.86
C ILE A 188 -12.19 -28.90 -0.11
N ASP A 189 -13.07 -29.07 -1.10
CA ASP A 189 -12.96 -30.09 -2.15
C ASP A 189 -11.84 -29.78 -3.16
N ALA A 190 -11.46 -28.50 -3.28
CA ALA A 190 -10.32 -28.05 -4.08
C ALA A 190 -8.99 -28.04 -3.29
N ASP A 191 -9.06 -27.80 -1.98
CA ASP A 191 -7.93 -27.72 -1.06
C ASP A 191 -8.35 -28.12 0.38
N PRO A 192 -7.98 -29.34 0.83
CA PRO A 192 -8.25 -29.79 2.19
C PRO A 192 -7.65 -28.91 3.30
N GLU A 193 -6.66 -28.05 3.02
CA GLU A 193 -6.16 -27.08 4.01
C GLU A 193 -7.24 -26.07 4.44
N ALA A 194 -8.30 -25.87 3.64
CA ALA A 194 -9.42 -24.99 3.95
C ALA A 194 -10.40 -25.57 5.00
N ALA A 195 -10.30 -26.87 5.34
CA ALA A 195 -11.21 -27.53 6.26
C ALA A 195 -11.15 -26.95 7.69
N GLY A 196 -12.31 -26.87 8.35
CA GLY A 196 -12.43 -26.38 9.73
C GLY A 196 -12.27 -24.86 9.90
N ARG A 197 -12.30 -24.08 8.82
CA ARG A 197 -12.13 -22.61 8.85
C ARG A 197 -13.42 -21.86 8.56
N ASP A 198 -14.13 -21.42 9.60
CA ASP A 198 -15.28 -20.53 9.44
C ASP A 198 -14.88 -19.08 9.09
N SER A 199 -13.59 -18.75 9.17
CA SER A 199 -12.98 -17.44 8.90
C SER A 199 -12.61 -17.19 7.44
N ILE A 200 -13.06 -18.03 6.49
CA ILE A 200 -12.82 -17.85 5.04
C ILE A 200 -14.11 -17.59 4.23
N VAL A 201 -13.95 -17.03 3.03
CA VAL A 201 -14.95 -16.98 1.95
C VAL A 201 -14.36 -17.70 0.74
N CYS A 202 -15.18 -18.52 0.06
CA CYS A 202 -14.81 -19.19 -1.18
C CYS A 202 -15.39 -18.43 -2.37
N ALA A 203 -14.60 -18.07 -3.39
CA ALA A 203 -15.13 -17.34 -4.55
C ALA A 203 -14.32 -17.57 -5.84
N GLY A 204 -14.99 -17.47 -6.99
CA GLY A 204 -14.37 -17.60 -8.32
C GLY A 204 -14.35 -19.03 -8.86
N GLY A 205 -13.33 -19.36 -9.65
CA GLY A 205 -13.31 -20.55 -10.50
C GLY A 205 -13.95 -20.28 -11.87
N GLU A 206 -14.20 -21.33 -12.66
CA GLU A 206 -14.77 -21.22 -14.03
C GLU A 206 -13.98 -20.29 -14.97
N GLY A 207 -12.67 -20.12 -14.77
CA GLY A 207 -11.86 -19.15 -15.51
C GLY A 207 -11.99 -17.71 -15.01
N ARG A 208 -12.48 -17.50 -13.79
CA ARG A 208 -12.49 -16.20 -13.09
C ARG A 208 -11.88 -16.34 -11.69
N SER A 209 -10.71 -15.77 -11.48
CA SER A 209 -9.99 -15.92 -10.20
C SER A 209 -8.90 -14.86 -10.04
N VAL A 210 -8.62 -14.50 -8.79
CA VAL A 210 -7.46 -13.69 -8.38
C VAL A 210 -6.16 -14.50 -8.51
N CYS A 211 -5.01 -13.83 -8.58
CA CYS A 211 -3.73 -14.48 -8.82
C CYS A 211 -2.53 -13.83 -8.10
N LEU A 212 -1.32 -14.24 -8.48
CA LEU A 212 -0.06 -13.68 -7.95
C LEU A 212 -0.07 -12.15 -8.02
N TYR A 213 0.25 -11.50 -6.89
CA TYR A 213 0.18 -10.06 -6.61
C TYR A 213 -1.22 -9.50 -6.23
N ASP A 214 -2.33 -10.22 -6.43
CA ASP A 214 -3.65 -9.79 -5.89
C ASP A 214 -3.80 -10.07 -4.38
N SER A 215 -2.87 -10.83 -3.79
CA SER A 215 -2.72 -11.11 -2.35
C SER A 215 -3.00 -9.88 -1.48
N GLY A 216 -3.83 -10.04 -0.45
CA GLY A 216 -4.25 -8.97 0.45
C GLY A 216 -5.23 -7.94 -0.13
N GLY A 217 -5.50 -7.97 -1.44
CA GLY A 217 -6.50 -7.12 -2.09
C GLY A 217 -7.93 -7.42 -1.67
N PRO A 218 -8.87 -6.48 -1.86
CA PRO A 218 -10.25 -6.61 -1.41
C PRO A 218 -11.08 -7.56 -2.28
N LEU A 219 -12.00 -8.25 -1.61
CA LEU A 219 -13.23 -8.80 -2.19
C LEU A 219 -14.39 -7.95 -1.68
N PHE A 220 -15.05 -7.22 -2.57
CA PHE A 220 -16.24 -6.42 -2.27
C PHE A 220 -17.52 -7.18 -2.63
N ASP A 221 -18.58 -7.03 -1.83
CA ASP A 221 -19.93 -7.43 -2.24
C ASP A 221 -20.41 -6.55 -3.40
N ALA A 222 -20.87 -7.16 -4.49
CA ALA A 222 -21.16 -6.45 -5.75
C ALA A 222 -22.43 -5.57 -5.69
N ALA A 223 -23.33 -5.82 -4.74
CA ALA A 223 -24.59 -5.08 -4.61
C ALA A 223 -24.47 -3.87 -3.66
N THR A 224 -23.57 -3.96 -2.67
CA THR A 224 -23.52 -3.01 -1.54
C THR A 224 -22.17 -2.32 -1.35
N GLY A 225 -21.14 -2.68 -2.12
CA GLY A 225 -19.78 -2.12 -2.03
C GLY A 225 -19.05 -2.44 -0.71
N THR A 226 -19.55 -3.42 0.05
CA THR A 226 -19.06 -3.74 1.39
C THR A 226 -17.84 -4.67 1.31
N LEU A 227 -16.80 -4.43 2.12
CA LEU A 227 -15.58 -5.22 2.14
C LEU A 227 -15.81 -6.58 2.83
N ILE A 228 -16.17 -7.61 2.07
CA ILE A 228 -16.51 -8.93 2.62
C ILE A 228 -15.30 -9.85 2.80
N GLY A 229 -14.22 -9.66 2.03
CA GLY A 229 -13.04 -10.52 2.07
C GLY A 229 -11.72 -9.85 1.71
N LEU A 230 -10.62 -10.57 1.96
CA LEU A 230 -9.26 -10.21 1.56
C LEU A 230 -8.62 -11.41 0.83
N THR A 231 -7.99 -11.21 -0.33
CA THR A 231 -7.34 -12.28 -1.10
C THR A 231 -6.27 -12.98 -0.26
N SER A 232 -6.42 -14.29 -0.03
CA SER A 232 -5.51 -15.05 0.84
C SER A 232 -4.70 -16.08 0.05
N TRP A 233 -5.32 -17.11 -0.52
CA TRP A 233 -4.61 -18.06 -1.41
C TRP A 233 -5.51 -18.62 -2.53
N GLY A 234 -4.90 -19.33 -3.48
CA GLY A 234 -5.60 -20.01 -4.57
C GLY A 234 -4.93 -21.35 -4.90
N PRO A 235 -5.63 -22.49 -4.77
CA PRO A 235 -5.09 -23.79 -5.13
C PRO A 235 -4.89 -23.93 -6.65
N LYS A 236 -4.31 -25.07 -7.05
CA LYS A 236 -4.31 -25.51 -8.45
C LYS A 236 -5.65 -26.18 -8.79
N ASP A 237 -6.09 -26.01 -10.02
CA ASP A 237 -7.18 -26.81 -10.59
C ASP A 237 -6.71 -28.21 -11.02
N LYS A 238 -7.67 -29.00 -11.51
CA LYS A 238 -7.47 -30.39 -11.95
C LYS A 238 -6.58 -30.51 -13.20
N ASN A 239 -6.30 -29.41 -13.90
CA ASN A 239 -5.37 -29.33 -15.03
C ASN A 239 -3.95 -28.93 -14.58
N GLY A 240 -3.79 -28.59 -13.30
CA GLY A 240 -2.55 -28.07 -12.73
C GLY A 240 -2.36 -26.56 -12.89
N ASN A 241 -3.38 -25.82 -13.31
CA ASN A 241 -3.34 -24.36 -13.43
C ASN A 241 -3.72 -23.68 -12.12
N HIS A 242 -3.00 -22.64 -11.74
CA HIS A 242 -3.45 -21.64 -10.78
C HIS A 242 -4.35 -20.62 -11.47
N CYS A 243 -5.23 -19.99 -10.68
CA CYS A 243 -5.99 -18.79 -11.06
C CYS A 243 -6.93 -19.01 -12.27
N ASP A 244 -7.48 -20.22 -12.38
CA ASP A 244 -8.21 -20.72 -13.56
C ASP A 244 -9.56 -21.34 -13.17
N GLN A 245 -9.70 -22.67 -13.14
CA GLN A 245 -10.97 -23.33 -12.88
C GLN A 245 -11.29 -23.52 -11.38
N ALA A 246 -10.28 -23.51 -10.51
CA ALA A 246 -10.46 -23.62 -9.06
C ALA A 246 -10.83 -22.26 -8.42
N PRO A 247 -11.72 -22.25 -7.40
CA PRO A 247 -12.02 -21.05 -6.63
C PRO A 247 -10.80 -20.59 -5.81
N ALA A 248 -10.73 -19.31 -5.51
CA ALA A 248 -9.78 -18.74 -4.57
C ALA A 248 -10.38 -18.62 -3.16
N VAL A 249 -9.51 -18.62 -2.17
CA VAL A 249 -9.86 -18.47 -0.74
C VAL A 249 -9.50 -17.07 -0.27
N PHE A 250 -10.47 -16.45 0.39
CA PHE A 250 -10.37 -15.09 0.93
C PHE A 250 -10.59 -15.12 2.45
N THR A 251 -9.88 -14.29 3.21
CA THR A 251 -10.14 -14.13 4.66
C THR A 251 -11.45 -13.37 4.87
N ARG A 252 -12.41 -13.94 5.62
CA ARG A 252 -13.75 -13.36 5.85
C ARG A 252 -13.68 -12.18 6.81
N VAL A 253 -13.85 -10.96 6.30
CA VAL A 253 -13.69 -9.73 7.09
C VAL A 253 -14.70 -9.62 8.24
N GLY A 254 -15.93 -10.12 8.04
CA GLY A 254 -16.97 -10.20 9.07
C GLY A 254 -16.52 -10.91 10.36
N SER A 255 -15.67 -11.94 10.26
CA SER A 255 -15.13 -12.68 11.42
C SER A 255 -14.17 -11.85 12.28
N PHE A 256 -13.60 -10.77 11.75
CA PHE A 256 -12.55 -9.97 12.41
C PHE A 256 -13.02 -8.59 12.84
N ILE A 257 -14.28 -8.23 12.60
CA ILE A 257 -14.83 -6.89 12.89
C ILE A 257 -14.55 -6.37 14.32
N PRO A 258 -14.64 -7.16 15.41
CA PRO A 258 -14.29 -6.68 16.75
C PRO A 258 -12.82 -6.26 16.85
N TRP A 259 -11.92 -7.10 16.32
CA TRP A 259 -10.48 -6.85 16.32
C TRP A 259 -10.10 -5.70 15.39
N ILE A 260 -10.74 -5.61 14.21
CA ILE A 260 -10.56 -4.48 13.28
C ILE A 260 -10.97 -3.18 13.97
N LYS A 261 -12.17 -3.10 14.54
CA LYS A 261 -12.68 -1.91 15.26
C LYS A 261 -11.77 -1.51 16.43
N ALA A 262 -11.32 -2.48 17.23
CA ALA A 262 -10.37 -2.25 18.32
C ALA A 262 -8.97 -1.79 17.84
N ASN A 263 -8.67 -1.92 16.54
CA ASN A 263 -7.44 -1.49 15.90
C ASN A 263 -7.68 -0.45 14.78
N LEU A 264 -8.78 0.31 14.79
CA LEU A 264 -8.96 1.50 13.95
C LEU A 264 -8.24 2.74 14.54
N GLY A 265 -8.09 3.78 13.75
CA GLY A 265 -7.52 5.09 14.12
C GLY A 265 -6.08 5.00 14.63
N VAL A 266 -5.71 5.91 15.53
CA VAL A 266 -4.41 5.87 16.20
C VAL A 266 -4.37 4.68 17.16
N GLY A 267 -3.76 3.58 16.72
CA GLY A 267 -3.78 2.31 17.45
C GLY A 267 -3.16 2.42 18.83
N VAL A 268 -3.92 2.02 19.87
CA VAL A 268 -3.59 2.19 21.29
C VAL A 268 -2.15 1.75 21.59
N GLY A 269 -1.42 2.61 22.32
CA GLY A 269 0.04 2.53 22.48
C GLY A 269 0.79 3.45 21.51
N GLN A 270 0.66 4.76 21.76
CA GLN A 270 1.46 5.86 21.24
C GLN A 270 1.73 5.88 19.71
N LEU A 271 0.88 6.61 18.96
CA LEU A 271 1.50 7.74 18.26
C LEU A 271 1.85 8.80 19.32
N PRO A 272 2.99 9.48 19.16
CA PRO A 272 3.40 10.52 20.08
C PRO A 272 2.58 11.80 19.76
N ALA A 273 2.65 12.84 20.61
CA ALA A 273 1.83 14.04 20.46
C ALA A 273 2.01 14.74 19.08
N PRO A 274 1.10 15.64 18.63
CA PRO A 274 1.29 16.39 17.38
C PRO A 274 2.65 17.09 17.30
N GLU A 275 3.11 17.63 18.43
CA GLU A 275 4.47 18.12 18.68
C GLU A 275 5.55 17.10 18.35
N GLU A 276 5.44 15.89 18.88
CA GLU A 276 6.40 14.81 18.64
C GLU A 276 6.30 14.21 17.22
N MET A 277 5.14 14.30 16.56
CA MET A 277 5.01 13.96 15.13
C MET A 277 5.72 15.00 14.26
N TRP A 278 5.60 16.30 14.58
CA TRP A 278 6.42 17.36 13.99
C TRP A 278 7.91 17.10 14.23
N ILE A 279 8.33 16.83 15.47
CA ILE A 279 9.72 16.48 15.81
C ILE A 279 10.20 15.30 14.97
N ARG A 280 9.41 14.22 14.80
CA ARG A 280 9.83 13.06 13.99
C ARG A 280 9.99 13.39 12.51
N ASN A 281 9.05 14.13 11.92
CA ASN A 281 9.12 14.54 10.52
C ASN A 281 10.32 15.48 10.29
N ALA A 282 10.48 16.49 11.14
CA ALA A 282 11.58 17.43 11.11
C ALA A 282 12.94 16.73 11.34
N THR A 283 13.06 15.88 12.36
CA THR A 283 14.26 15.04 12.62
C THR A 283 14.62 14.17 11.42
N SER A 284 13.64 13.60 10.71
CA SER A 284 13.92 12.84 9.46
C SER A 284 14.47 13.74 8.36
N GLN A 285 13.93 14.95 8.21
CA GLN A 285 14.40 15.93 7.23
C GLN A 285 15.78 16.51 7.58
N MET A 286 16.08 16.69 8.86
CA MET A 286 17.35 17.20 9.37
C MET A 286 18.43 16.11 9.40
N GLY A 287 18.07 14.86 9.68
CA GLY A 287 18.93 13.71 9.47
C GLY A 287 19.30 13.51 8.00
N MET A 288 18.40 13.82 7.07
CA MET A 288 18.73 13.91 5.64
C MET A 288 19.61 15.14 5.32
N HIS A 289 19.44 16.27 6.00
CA HIS A 289 20.28 17.46 5.82
C HIS A 289 21.74 17.20 6.23
N CYS A 290 21.96 16.76 7.48
CA CYS A 290 23.25 16.37 8.06
C CYS A 290 23.92 15.15 7.39
N THR A 291 23.36 14.63 6.28
CA THR A 291 23.95 13.52 5.49
C THR A 291 24.00 13.82 3.98
N ARG A 292 23.54 14.99 3.52
CA ARG A 292 23.37 15.28 2.08
C ARG A 292 24.63 15.71 1.35
N PHE A 293 25.65 16.22 2.06
CA PHE A 293 26.74 16.99 1.45
C PHE A 293 28.14 16.35 1.52
N MET A 294 28.25 15.10 1.96
CA MET A 294 29.53 14.39 2.15
C MET A 294 30.53 15.04 3.12
N HIS A 295 30.21 16.17 3.75
CA HIS A 295 30.63 16.38 5.13
C HIS A 295 30.20 15.15 5.93
N GLN A 296 31.19 14.48 6.50
CA GLN A 296 30.96 13.69 7.70
C GLN A 296 30.61 14.69 8.80
N ASP A 297 29.78 14.28 9.75
CA ASP A 297 29.53 15.01 11.00
C ASP A 297 30.29 14.28 12.12
N PRO A 298 31.65 14.38 12.17
CA PRO A 298 32.47 13.59 13.08
C PRO A 298 32.28 14.01 14.54
N ASP A 299 32.10 15.32 14.75
CA ASP A 299 32.00 15.93 16.07
C ASP A 299 30.55 16.02 16.58
N GLY A 300 29.57 15.69 15.73
CA GLY A 300 28.14 15.69 16.06
C GLY A 300 27.45 17.05 16.01
N ALA A 301 28.16 18.10 15.56
CA ALA A 301 27.69 19.49 15.55
C ALA A 301 26.36 19.68 14.80
N CYS A 302 26.17 19.05 13.63
CA CYS A 302 24.92 19.17 12.86
C CYS A 302 23.74 18.53 13.62
N LYS A 303 23.96 17.38 14.26
CA LYS A 303 22.95 16.69 15.08
C LYS A 303 22.61 17.45 16.35
N GLU A 304 23.58 18.09 16.98
CA GLU A 304 23.37 18.90 18.19
C GLU A 304 22.60 20.19 17.85
N ALA A 305 23.05 20.93 16.83
CA ALA A 305 22.36 22.10 16.28
C ALA A 305 20.91 21.76 15.88
N SER A 306 20.69 20.60 15.26
CA SER A 306 19.36 20.07 14.96
C SER A 306 18.51 19.89 16.23
N GLY A 307 19.07 19.30 17.28
CA GLY A 307 18.40 19.10 18.57
C GLY A 307 18.17 20.37 19.39
N GLU A 308 18.79 21.50 19.03
CA GLU A 308 18.49 22.83 19.56
C GLU A 308 17.34 23.49 18.78
N CYS A 309 17.42 23.55 17.45
CA CYS A 309 16.39 24.19 16.61
C CYS A 309 15.00 23.55 16.79
N LEU A 310 14.92 22.24 17.01
CA LEU A 310 13.68 21.51 17.32
C LEU A 310 13.05 21.86 18.69
N LYS A 311 13.72 22.65 19.53
CA LYS A 311 13.19 23.16 20.81
C LYS A 311 12.91 24.66 20.79
N GLU A 312 13.56 25.38 19.87
CA GLU A 312 13.50 26.84 19.76
C GLU A 312 12.46 27.33 18.76
N MET A 313 12.12 26.53 17.73
CA MET A 313 11.28 26.96 16.61
C MET A 313 9.82 26.43 16.69
N PRO A 314 8.82 27.21 16.26
CA PRO A 314 7.42 26.78 16.18
C PRO A 314 7.17 25.54 15.29
N GLN A 315 6.08 24.81 15.56
CA GLN A 315 5.72 23.58 14.84
C GLN A 315 5.31 23.81 13.37
N ASP A 316 4.86 25.02 13.04
CA ASP A 316 4.48 25.48 11.71
C ASP A 316 5.65 26.14 10.92
N THR A 317 6.85 26.19 11.51
CA THR A 317 8.06 26.76 10.90
C THR A 317 8.30 26.19 9.48
N PRO A 318 8.44 27.03 8.45
CA PRO A 318 8.81 26.59 7.11
C PRO A 318 10.13 25.82 7.11
N LYS A 319 10.17 24.68 6.42
CA LYS A 319 11.35 23.79 6.31
C LYS A 319 12.66 24.55 6.06
N THR A 320 12.64 25.54 5.17
CA THR A 320 13.80 26.37 4.81
C THR A 320 14.37 27.12 6.00
N GLU A 321 13.52 27.70 6.86
CA GLU A 321 13.94 28.45 8.05
C GLU A 321 14.50 27.51 9.13
N LEU A 322 13.91 26.31 9.25
CA LEU A 322 14.40 25.27 10.17
C LEU A 322 15.78 24.73 9.76
N LEU A 323 16.01 24.47 8.47
CA LEU A 323 17.34 24.05 7.99
C LEU A 323 18.37 25.17 8.14
N GLN A 324 18.01 26.42 7.81
CA GLN A 324 18.87 27.58 8.07
C GLN A 324 19.15 27.81 9.57
N CYS A 325 18.31 27.32 10.48
CA CYS A 325 18.62 27.32 11.92
C CYS A 325 19.77 26.36 12.24
N VAL A 326 19.74 25.13 11.68
CA VAL A 326 20.80 24.14 11.86
C VAL A 326 22.12 24.69 11.33
N ASP A 327 22.13 25.16 10.08
CA ASP A 327 23.34 25.67 9.41
C ASP A 327 24.07 26.75 10.24
N ARG A 328 23.32 27.69 10.82
CA ARG A 328 23.86 28.80 11.63
C ARG A 328 24.43 28.34 12.98
N LYS A 329 23.79 27.36 13.63
CA LYS A 329 24.28 26.81 14.91
C LYS A 329 25.48 25.88 14.70
N GLU A 330 25.47 25.10 13.62
CA GLU A 330 26.58 24.22 13.22
C GLU A 330 27.84 25.05 12.90
N ALA A 331 27.73 26.06 12.04
CA ALA A 331 28.84 26.98 11.71
C ALA A 331 29.43 27.72 12.93
N CYS A 332 28.65 27.85 14.01
CA CYS A 332 29.06 28.51 15.26
C CYS A 332 29.48 27.54 16.38
N ALA A 333 29.38 26.22 16.19
CA ALA A 333 29.55 25.24 17.27
C ALA A 333 30.90 25.33 17.99
N GLY A 334 31.97 25.69 17.27
CA GLY A 334 33.31 25.92 17.85
C GLY A 334 33.39 27.05 18.89
N GLN A 335 32.39 27.94 18.96
CA GLN A 335 32.31 29.03 19.93
C GLN A 335 31.58 28.68 21.23
N LYS A 336 31.02 27.46 21.37
CA LYS A 336 30.18 27.05 22.52
C LYS A 336 30.86 27.19 23.90
N GLY A 337 32.19 27.16 23.96
CA GLY A 337 32.96 27.41 25.19
C GLY A 337 32.85 28.85 25.72
N GLU A 338 32.44 29.82 24.90
CA GLU A 338 32.27 31.23 25.28
C GLU A 338 30.85 31.69 24.92
N PRO A 339 29.85 31.58 25.83
CA PRO A 339 28.44 31.80 25.51
C PRO A 339 28.11 33.15 24.86
N ALA A 340 28.87 34.21 25.18
CA ALA A 340 28.73 35.52 24.55
C ALA A 340 29.13 35.48 23.06
N LYS A 341 30.28 34.89 22.72
CA LYS A 341 30.74 34.71 21.33
C LYS A 341 29.83 33.76 20.57
N HIS A 342 29.38 32.66 21.19
CA HIS A 342 28.43 31.73 20.56
C HIS A 342 27.15 32.45 20.13
N SER A 343 26.56 33.25 21.02
CA SER A 343 25.35 34.03 20.75
C SER A 343 25.57 35.09 19.66
N GLN A 344 26.71 35.80 19.72
CA GLN A 344 27.08 36.82 18.74
C GLN A 344 27.38 36.22 17.35
N CYS A 345 27.97 35.02 17.30
CA CYS A 345 28.20 34.27 16.08
C CYS A 345 26.87 33.90 15.40
N ILE A 346 25.89 33.36 16.14
CA ILE A 346 24.61 32.92 15.57
C ILE A 346 23.83 34.09 14.95
N GLU A 347 23.81 35.26 15.59
CA GLU A 347 23.16 36.45 15.00
C GLU A 347 23.97 37.04 13.83
N LYS A 348 25.32 37.02 13.84
CA LYS A 348 26.12 37.34 12.64
C LYS A 348 25.82 36.37 11.49
N ALA A 349 25.77 35.07 11.74
CA ALA A 349 25.47 34.03 10.76
C ALA A 349 24.09 34.25 10.10
N LYS A 350 23.10 34.70 10.88
CA LYS A 350 21.75 35.04 10.43
C LYS A 350 21.71 36.28 9.52
N VAL A 351 22.56 37.28 9.77
CA VAL A 351 22.77 38.40 8.85
C VAL A 351 23.49 37.92 7.58
N CYS A 352 24.60 37.19 7.72
CA CYS A 352 25.39 36.64 6.63
C CYS A 352 24.58 35.83 5.61
N VAL A 353 23.78 34.85 6.07
CA VAL A 353 22.91 34.03 5.20
C VAL A 353 21.95 34.90 4.39
N LYS A 354 21.42 35.98 4.99
CA LYS A 354 20.44 36.87 4.35
C LYS A 354 21.08 37.89 3.40
N GLU A 355 22.24 38.45 3.75
CA GLU A 355 22.88 39.52 2.95
C GLU A 355 23.68 38.98 1.77
N LYS A 356 24.19 37.75 1.85
CA LYS A 356 24.92 37.08 0.77
C LYS A 356 24.11 36.04 -0.02
N ASP A 357 22.86 35.76 0.38
CA ASP A 357 22.01 34.69 -0.15
C ASP A 357 22.69 33.29 -0.05
N ILE A 358 23.30 33.00 1.11
CA ILE A 358 24.09 31.78 1.32
C ILE A 358 23.17 30.56 1.26
N TRP A 359 23.54 29.59 0.42
CA TRP A 359 22.74 28.40 0.18
C TRP A 359 22.75 27.42 1.36
N ILE A 360 21.60 26.78 1.59
CA ILE A 360 21.35 25.87 2.71
C ILE A 360 22.33 24.69 2.69
N GLY A 361 23.09 24.52 3.78
CA GLY A 361 24.17 23.54 3.91
C GLY A 361 25.58 24.02 3.51
N ASN A 362 25.79 25.28 3.09
CA ASN A 362 27.15 25.83 2.88
C ASN A 362 27.77 26.31 4.21
N ILE A 363 28.10 25.37 5.11
CA ILE A 363 28.57 25.66 6.47
C ILE A 363 29.85 26.50 6.46
N GLU A 364 30.79 26.22 5.56
CA GLU A 364 32.08 26.92 5.46
C GLU A 364 31.88 28.44 5.19
N GLU A 365 31.05 28.82 4.22
CA GLU A 365 30.80 30.24 3.92
C GLU A 365 30.06 30.98 5.05
N ILE A 366 29.15 30.29 5.74
CA ILE A 366 28.46 30.83 6.92
C ILE A 366 29.47 31.06 8.05
N GLN A 367 30.36 30.09 8.30
CA GLN A 367 31.39 30.16 9.33
C GLN A 367 32.42 31.27 9.05
N GLU A 368 32.96 31.35 7.82
CA GLU A 368 33.86 32.43 7.40
C GLU A 368 33.24 33.82 7.61
N CYS A 369 31.95 33.95 7.33
CA CYS A 369 31.24 35.21 7.49
C CYS A 369 30.91 35.54 8.96
N ALA A 370 30.48 34.55 9.74
CA ALA A 370 30.04 34.74 11.12
C ALA A 370 31.18 34.89 12.13
N LEU A 371 32.29 34.17 11.94
CA LEU A 371 33.48 34.26 12.80
C LEU A 371 34.37 35.46 12.45
N LYS A 372 34.14 36.14 11.32
CA LYS A 372 34.90 37.33 10.97
C LYS A 372 34.71 38.43 12.02
N ASP A 373 35.82 38.96 12.55
CA ASP A 373 35.86 40.02 13.54
C ASP A 373 35.02 39.69 14.80
N LEU A 374 35.14 38.46 15.32
CA LEU A 374 34.47 37.90 16.51
C LEU A 374 35.51 37.54 17.61
#